data_AF-A0A9D9I1R4-F1
#
_entry.id   AF-A0A9D9I1R4-F1
#
_cell.length_a   1.000
_cell.length_b   1.000
_cell.length_c   1.000
_cell.angle_alpha   90.00
_cell.angle_beta   90.00
_cell.angle_gamma   90.00
#
_symmetry.space_group_name_H-M   'P 1'
#
loop_
_entity.id
_entity.type
_entity.pdbx_description
1 polymer ?
#
loop_
_entity_poly.entity_id
_entity_poly.type
_entity_poly.pdbx_seq_one_letter_code
_entity_poly.pdbx_strand_id
1 'polypeptide(L)'
;ARDDEYIDFNSSRSNLVSGIRNLILGIFAPFPPLSGPLWVGMTVSVSMRYKEGKEAMRSLLGGMASFRFATFLSVICVPIVSLFTPLFPVGSSITLLFQAFVCARIGMDYCKSDRDKMIAAVMAAVLAVQGTAWASAWALGVGFALNILLSNFTKENKETI
;
A
#
# COMPACT_ATOMS: atom_id res chain seq x y z
N ALA A 1 11.97 -14.59 8.07
CA ALA A 1 12.76 -13.36 8.30
C ALA A 1 14.22 -13.78 8.38
N ARG A 2 15.18 -12.90 8.07
CA ARG A 2 16.58 -13.22 8.40
C ARG A 2 16.76 -13.01 9.90
N ASP A 3 17.52 -13.90 10.54
CA ASP A 3 17.72 -13.87 12.00
C ASP A 3 18.83 -12.89 12.43
N ASP A 4 19.43 -12.16 11.49
CA ASP A 4 20.60 -11.32 11.73
C ASP A 4 20.29 -9.84 12.01
N GLU A 5 19.07 -9.39 11.73
CA GLU A 5 18.59 -8.05 12.09
C GLU A 5 17.27 -8.19 12.85
N TYR A 6 17.20 -7.67 14.07
CA TYR A 6 15.96 -7.65 14.83
C TYR A 6 15.03 -6.57 14.27
N ILE A 7 13.94 -7.01 13.65
CA ILE A 7 12.92 -6.13 13.06
C ILE A 7 11.63 -6.28 13.88
N ASP A 8 11.38 -5.35 14.79
CA ASP A 8 10.10 -5.23 15.50
C ASP A 8 9.10 -4.45 14.63
N PHE A 9 8.24 -5.17 13.92
CA PHE A 9 7.17 -4.57 13.13
C PHE A 9 5.83 -4.64 13.87
N ASN A 10 5.31 -3.48 14.25
CA ASN A 10 3.98 -3.34 14.82
C ASN A 10 3.12 -2.43 13.92
N SER A 11 2.02 -2.97 13.40
CA SER A 11 1.11 -2.27 12.50
C SER A 11 0.43 -1.06 13.16
N SER A 12 0.03 -1.16 14.43
CA SER A 12 -0.64 -0.08 15.15
C SER A 12 0.29 1.10 15.39
N ARG A 13 1.54 0.82 15.78
CA ARG A 13 2.58 1.85 15.93
C ARG A 13 2.88 2.52 14.58
N SER A 14 3.02 1.72 13.52
CA SER A 14 3.28 2.23 12.17
C SER A 14 2.15 3.12 11.66
N ASN A 15 0.89 2.72 11.87
CA ASN A 15 -0.28 3.52 11.49
C ASN A 15 -0.37 4.84 12.26
N LEU A 16 -0.07 4.84 13.57
CA LEU A 16 -0.05 6.06 14.38
C LEU A 16 1.04 7.03 13.90
N VAL A 17 2.26 6.54 13.65
CA VAL A 17 3.37 7.36 13.14
C VAL A 17 3.02 7.95 11.78
N SER A 18 2.42 7.17 10.88
CA SER A 18 1.95 7.66 9.58
C SER A 18 0.85 8.71 9.72
N GLY A 19 -0.07 8.55 10.69
CA GLY A 19 -1.10 9.54 11.01
C GLY A 19 -0.50 10.86 11.48
N ILE A 20 0.45 10.83 12.42
CA ILE A 20 1.15 12.03 12.92
C ILE A 20 1.92 12.70 11.78
N ARG A 21 2.67 11.94 10.97
CA ARG A 21 3.40 12.46 9.80
C ARG A 21 2.45 13.14 8.82
N ASN A 22 1.30 12.52 8.53
CA ASN A 22 0.29 13.07 7.62
C ASN A 22 -0.36 14.33 8.17
N LEU A 23 -0.59 14.41 9.48
CA LEU A 23 -1.12 15.59 10.13
C LEU A 23 -0.14 16.76 10.04
N ILE A 24 1.14 16.52 10.31
CA ILE A 24 2.20 17.53 10.16
C ILE A 24 2.31 17.97 8.69
N LEU A 25 2.31 17.02 7.74
CA LEU A 25 2.31 17.34 6.31
C LEU A 25 1.10 18.18 5.91
N GLY A 26 -0.10 17.82 6.37
CA GLY A 26 -1.34 18.54 6.06
C GLY A 26 -1.36 19.98 6.57
N ILE A 27 -0.69 20.27 7.69
CA ILE A 27 -0.64 21.62 8.27
C ILE A 27 0.44 22.49 7.62
N PHE A 28 1.63 21.95 7.37
CA PHE A 28 2.79 22.76 6.94
C PHE A 28 3.08 22.69 5.44
N ALA A 29 2.78 21.58 4.78
CA ALA A 29 3.12 21.36 3.37
C ALA A 29 2.18 20.31 2.74
N PRO A 30 0.94 20.70 2.39
CA PRO A 30 -0.07 19.76 1.89
C PRO A 30 0.35 19.25 0.52
N PHE A 31 0.91 18.03 0.50
CA PHE A 31 1.26 17.32 -0.72
C PHE A 31 0.52 15.97 -0.75
N PRO A 32 -0.66 15.90 -1.38
CA PRO A 32 -1.50 14.71 -1.39
C PRO A 32 -0.80 13.41 -1.84
N PRO A 33 0.15 13.43 -2.79
CA PRO A 33 0.90 12.21 -3.16
C PRO A 33 1.84 11.68 -2.07
N LEU A 34 2.23 12.49 -1.07
CA LEU A 34 3.05 12.05 0.07
C LEU A 34 2.19 11.58 1.27
N SER A 35 0.90 11.90 1.30
CA SER A 35 0.01 11.51 2.39
C SER A 35 -0.57 10.11 2.15
N GLY A 36 0.17 9.08 2.56
CA GLY A 36 -0.29 7.68 2.51
C GLY A 36 0.31 6.81 3.61
N PRO A 37 -0.37 5.75 4.09
CA PRO A 37 0.09 4.98 5.25
C PRO A 37 1.48 4.35 5.05
N LEU A 38 1.79 3.90 3.83
CA LEU A 38 3.08 3.33 3.45
C LEU A 38 3.27 3.42 1.94
N TRP A 39 4.51 3.52 1.46
CA TRP A 39 4.81 3.31 0.04
C TRP A 39 5.18 1.84 -0.21
N VAL A 40 4.21 1.10 -0.75
CA VAL A 40 4.29 -0.35 -0.94
C VAL A 40 5.42 -0.74 -1.89
N GLY A 41 5.63 0.03 -2.97
CA GLY A 41 6.66 -0.23 -3.98
C GLY A 41 8.08 -0.32 -3.41
N MET A 42 8.51 0.67 -2.62
CA MET A 42 9.80 0.64 -1.92
C MET A 42 9.84 -0.47 -0.90
N THR A 43 8.84 -0.57 -0.04
CA THR A 43 8.91 -1.52 1.09
C THR A 43 9.06 -2.95 0.58
N VAL A 44 8.31 -3.31 -0.46
CA VAL A 44 8.36 -4.64 -1.07
C VAL A 44 9.68 -4.85 -1.80
N SER A 45 10.13 -3.91 -2.64
CA SER A 45 11.41 -4.06 -3.35
C SER A 45 12.61 -4.17 -2.40
N VAL A 46 12.68 -3.31 -1.37
CA VAL A 46 13.73 -3.35 -0.35
C VAL A 46 13.66 -4.65 0.45
N SER A 47 12.46 -5.08 0.87
CA SER A 47 12.31 -6.34 1.61
C SER A 47 12.67 -7.58 0.79
N MET A 48 12.41 -7.58 -0.53
CA MET A 48 12.78 -8.67 -1.42
C MET A 48 14.30 -8.73 -1.60
N ARG A 49 14.96 -7.60 -1.84
CA ARG A 49 16.43 -7.54 -1.89
C ARG A 49 17.08 -7.91 -0.57
N TYR A 50 16.46 -7.53 0.54
CA TYR A 50 16.91 -7.93 1.86
C TYR A 50 16.85 -9.46 2.07
N LYS A 51 15.83 -10.12 1.51
CA LYS A 51 15.70 -11.59 1.53
C LYS A 51 16.73 -12.32 0.65
N GLU A 52 17.27 -11.68 -0.39
CA GLU A 52 18.27 -12.29 -1.30
C GLU A 52 19.60 -12.62 -0.59
N GLY A 53 19.91 -11.95 0.52
CA GLY A 53 21.03 -12.31 1.39
C GLY A 53 21.83 -11.11 1.90
N LYS A 54 22.80 -11.39 2.79
CA LYS A 54 23.64 -10.35 3.42
C LYS A 54 24.48 -9.57 2.41
N GLU A 55 24.91 -10.25 1.34
CA GLU A 55 25.68 -9.67 0.23
C GLU A 55 24.86 -8.63 -0.55
N ALA A 56 23.55 -8.86 -0.72
CA ALA A 56 22.68 -7.94 -1.45
C ALA A 56 22.25 -6.74 -0.60
N MET A 57 21.98 -6.94 0.69
CA MET A 57 21.63 -5.87 1.61
C MET A 57 21.98 -6.23 3.06
N ARG A 58 22.80 -5.38 3.70
CA ARG A 58 23.24 -5.57 5.09
C ARG A 58 22.17 -5.20 6.13
N SER A 59 21.36 -4.17 5.88
CA SER A 59 20.29 -3.73 6.79
C SER A 59 19.08 -3.24 6.02
N LEU A 60 17.89 -3.63 6.49
CA LEU A 60 16.61 -3.19 5.94
C LEU A 60 16.40 -1.68 6.15
N LEU A 61 16.72 -1.17 7.35
CA LEU A 61 16.65 0.26 7.66
C LEU A 61 17.61 1.08 6.79
N GLY A 62 18.82 0.56 6.57
CA GLY A 62 19.80 1.16 5.66
C GLY A 62 19.29 1.25 4.23
N GLY A 63 18.63 0.19 3.73
CA GLY A 63 17.97 0.21 2.42
C GLY A 63 16.87 1.27 2.30
N MET A 64 16.00 1.38 3.30
CA MET A 64 14.93 2.39 3.31
C MET A 64 15.49 3.82 3.44
N ALA A 65 16.50 4.03 4.29
CA ALA A 65 17.16 5.32 4.47
C ALA A 65 17.87 5.78 3.18
N SER A 66 18.57 4.86 2.50
CA SER A 66 19.25 5.15 1.23
C SER A 66 18.29 5.68 0.17
N PHE A 67 17.08 5.12 0.10
CA PHE A 67 16.05 5.63 -0.80
C PHE A 67 15.65 7.06 -0.45
N ARG A 68 15.50 7.38 0.84
CA ARG A 68 15.15 8.74 1.26
C ARG A 68 16.27 9.74 0.98
N PHE A 69 17.53 9.35 1.17
CA PHE A 69 18.69 10.15 0.78
C PHE A 69 18.76 10.38 -0.73
N ALA A 70 18.46 9.37 -1.55
CA ALA A 70 18.39 9.52 -3.00
C ALA A 70 17.32 10.55 -3.41
N THR A 71 16.14 10.52 -2.80
CA THR A 71 15.10 11.53 -3.06
C THR A 71 15.51 12.93 -2.62
N PHE A 72 16.21 13.06 -1.48
CA PHE A 72 16.71 14.34 -1.00
C PHE A 72 17.80 14.91 -1.92
N LEU A 73 18.73 14.08 -2.37
CA LEU A 73 19.76 14.46 -3.34
C LEU A 73 19.16 14.87 -4.69
N SER A 74 18.10 14.18 -5.13
CA SER A 74 17.36 14.53 -6.35
C SER A 74 16.78 15.95 -6.28
N VAL A 75 16.31 16.39 -5.11
CA VAL A 75 15.81 17.77 -4.89
C VAL A 75 16.94 18.79 -4.91
N ILE A 76 18.16 18.45 -4.48
CA ILE A 76 19.33 19.35 -4.58
C ILE A 76 19.74 19.52 -6.05
N CYS A 77 19.67 18.45 -6.83
CA CYS A 77 20.06 18.41 -8.24
C CYS A 77 18.88 18.64 -9.21
N VAL A 78 17.87 19.41 -8.82
CA VAL A 78 16.68 19.72 -9.64
C VAL A 78 16.99 20.09 -11.10
N PRO A 79 17.96 20.97 -11.43
CA PRO A 79 18.19 21.35 -12.83
C PRO A 79 18.64 20.19 -13.72
N ILE A 80 19.32 19.19 -13.14
CA ILE A 80 19.74 17.98 -13.86
C ILE A 80 18.55 17.03 -14.01
N VAL A 81 17.76 16.89 -12.95
CA VAL A 81 16.58 16.02 -12.89
C VAL A 81 15.48 16.51 -13.83
N SER A 82 15.36 17.83 -14.06
CA SER A 82 14.39 18.41 -14.99
C SER A 82 14.61 18.04 -16.45
N LEU A 83 15.83 17.64 -16.84
CA LEU A 83 16.10 17.12 -18.20
C LEU A 83 15.44 15.75 -18.44
N PHE A 84 15.14 15.01 -17.36
CA PHE A 84 14.46 13.72 -17.41
C PHE A 84 12.93 13.84 -17.22
N THR A 85 12.39 15.05 -17.29
CA THR A 85 10.93 15.30 -17.26
C THR A 85 10.08 14.37 -18.13
N PRO A 86 10.47 14.01 -19.38
CA PRO A 86 9.67 13.10 -20.20
C PRO A 86 9.65 11.65 -19.68
N LEU A 87 10.59 11.25 -18.81
CA LEU A 87 10.65 9.89 -18.26
C LEU A 87 9.82 9.71 -17.00
N PHE A 88 9.51 10.78 -16.26
CA PHE A 88 8.75 10.66 -15.00
C PHE A 88 7.37 10.01 -15.17
N PRO A 89 6.55 10.35 -16.17
CA PRO A 89 5.24 9.73 -16.35
C PRO A 89 5.33 8.22 -16.60
N VAL A 90 6.36 7.78 -17.34
CA VAL A 90 6.58 6.36 -17.63
C VAL A 90 6.99 5.63 -16.34
N GLY A 91 7.95 6.18 -15.60
CA GLY A 91 8.40 5.60 -14.33
C GLY A 91 7.30 5.54 -13.27
N SER A 92 6.48 6.59 -13.15
CA SER A 92 5.34 6.60 -12.22
C SER A 92 4.29 5.57 -12.61
N SER A 93 4.03 5.39 -13.91
CA SER A 93 3.04 4.41 -14.40
C SER A 93 3.46 2.98 -14.07
N ILE A 94 4.73 2.62 -14.33
CA ILE A 94 5.27 1.29 -14.00
C ILE A 94 5.23 1.05 -12.48
N THR A 95 5.57 2.06 -11.69
CA THR A 95 5.52 1.98 -10.22
C THR A 95 4.09 1.79 -9.71
N LEU A 96 3.13 2.51 -10.28
CA LEU A 96 1.71 2.40 -9.93
C LEU A 96 1.14 1.03 -10.32
N LEU A 97 1.55 0.45 -11.44
CA LEU A 97 1.18 -0.92 -11.82
C LEU A 97 1.74 -1.95 -10.85
N PHE A 98 3.02 -1.83 -10.50
CA PHE A 98 3.67 -2.74 -9.54
C PHE A 98 2.98 -2.71 -8.18
N GLN A 99 2.77 -1.52 -7.60
CA GLN A 99 2.08 -1.44 -6.31
C GLN A 99 0.63 -1.93 -6.42
N ALA A 100 -0.07 -1.72 -7.54
CA ALA A 100 -1.47 -2.14 -7.68
C ALA A 100 -1.56 -3.66 -7.62
N PHE A 101 -0.66 -4.35 -8.33
CA PHE A 101 -0.56 -5.80 -8.30
C PHE A 101 -0.21 -6.31 -6.91
N VAL A 102 0.81 -5.75 -6.25
CA VAL A 102 1.25 -6.23 -4.93
C VAL A 102 0.17 -5.99 -3.87
N CYS A 103 -0.48 -4.82 -3.87
CA CYS A 103 -1.60 -4.53 -2.98
C CYS A 103 -2.76 -5.50 -3.20
N ALA A 104 -3.11 -5.82 -4.46
CA ALA A 104 -4.15 -6.78 -4.77
C ALA A 104 -3.81 -8.19 -4.26
N ARG A 105 -2.56 -8.64 -4.43
CA ARG A 105 -2.10 -9.95 -3.94
C ARG A 105 -2.13 -10.03 -2.42
N ILE A 106 -1.54 -9.05 -1.74
CA ILE A 106 -1.53 -8.99 -0.27
C ILE A 106 -2.96 -8.90 0.27
N GLY A 107 -3.82 -8.10 -0.37
CA GLY A 107 -5.24 -7.99 0.00
C GLY A 107 -6.00 -9.31 -0.09
N MET A 108 -5.77 -10.08 -1.16
CA MET A 108 -6.36 -11.41 -1.33
C MET A 108 -5.83 -12.41 -0.29
N ASP A 109 -4.56 -12.30 0.12
CA ASP A 109 -4.00 -13.15 1.17
C ASP A 109 -4.64 -12.88 2.55
N TYR A 110 -5.19 -11.69 2.78
CA TYR A 110 -5.97 -11.39 3.99
C TYR A 110 -7.38 -12.01 3.98
N CYS A 111 -7.92 -12.38 2.82
CA CYS A 111 -9.22 -13.02 2.70
C CYS A 111 -9.13 -14.52 3.04
N LYS A 112 -9.66 -14.91 4.21
CA LYS A 112 -9.57 -16.30 4.70
C LYS A 112 -10.64 -17.21 4.12
N SER A 113 -11.83 -16.69 3.85
CA SER A 113 -12.95 -17.43 3.28
C SER A 113 -13.12 -17.14 1.78
N ASP A 114 -13.67 -18.09 1.04
CA ASP A 114 -14.06 -17.86 -0.36
C ASP A 114 -15.13 -16.76 -0.48
N ARG A 115 -15.94 -16.55 0.56
CA ARG A 115 -16.88 -15.42 0.64
C ARG A 115 -16.17 -14.08 0.73
N ASP A 116 -15.09 -13.99 1.52
CA ASP A 116 -14.30 -12.76 1.64
C ASP A 116 -13.65 -12.40 0.30
N LYS A 117 -13.16 -13.42 -0.43
CA LYS A 117 -12.61 -13.25 -1.78
C LYS A 117 -13.67 -12.75 -2.77
N MET A 118 -14.90 -13.28 -2.68
CA MET A 118 -16.02 -12.83 -3.53
C MET A 118 -16.41 -11.38 -3.23
N ILE A 119 -16.51 -10.99 -1.95
CA ILE A 119 -16.79 -9.60 -1.57
C ILE A 119 -15.67 -8.68 -2.07
N ALA A 120 -14.40 -9.06 -1.87
CA ALA A 120 -13.25 -8.29 -2.35
C ALA A 120 -13.24 -8.13 -3.88
N ALA A 121 -13.57 -9.18 -4.62
CA ALA A 121 -13.68 -9.14 -6.08
C ALA A 121 -14.81 -8.19 -6.55
N VAL A 122 -15.97 -8.22 -5.89
CA VAL A 122 -17.08 -7.30 -6.20
C VAL A 122 -16.70 -5.85 -5.87
N MET A 123 -16.03 -5.60 -4.74
CA MET A 123 -15.51 -4.28 -4.40
C MET A 123 -14.51 -3.76 -5.45
N ALA A 124 -13.61 -4.62 -5.92
CA ALA A 124 -12.66 -4.27 -6.97
C ALA A 124 -13.35 -3.94 -8.31
N ALA A 125 -14.39 -4.69 -8.68
CA ALA A 125 -15.18 -4.40 -9.88
C ALA A 125 -15.90 -3.05 -9.78
N VAL A 126 -16.49 -2.73 -8.62
CA VAL A 126 -17.14 -1.43 -8.37
C VAL A 126 -16.12 -0.28 -8.47
N LEU A 127 -14.91 -0.45 -7.93
CA LEU A 127 -13.82 0.52 -8.05
C LEU A 127 -13.39 0.74 -9.51
N ALA A 128 -13.31 -0.34 -10.31
CA ALA A 128 -12.87 -0.25 -11.70
C ALA A 128 -13.89 0.44 -12.61
N VAL A 129 -15.18 0.30 -12.32
CA VAL A 129 -16.26 0.88 -13.13
C VAL A 129 -16.55 2.33 -12.77
N GLN A 130 -16.34 2.72 -11.51
CA GLN A 130 -16.58 4.09 -11.05
C GLN A 130 -15.33 4.97 -11.28
N GLY A 131 -15.34 5.75 -12.38
CA GLY A 131 -14.31 6.76 -12.67
C GLY A 131 -14.46 8.06 -11.86
N THR A 132 -15.25 8.06 -10.78
CA THR A 132 -15.68 9.26 -10.06
C THR A 132 -14.96 9.42 -8.73
N ALA A 133 -14.87 10.65 -8.22
CA ALA A 133 -14.25 10.96 -6.92
C ALA A 133 -14.85 10.20 -5.72
N TRP A 134 -16.04 9.60 -5.88
CA TRP A 134 -16.76 8.83 -4.88
C TRP A 134 -16.61 7.31 -5.02
N ALA A 135 -15.91 6.82 -6.03
CA ALA A 135 -15.72 5.39 -6.29
C ALA A 135 -15.32 4.59 -5.05
N SER A 136 -14.37 5.12 -4.26
CA SER A 136 -13.90 4.50 -3.03
C SER A 136 -14.99 4.41 -1.94
N ALA A 137 -15.86 5.40 -1.84
CA ALA A 137 -16.97 5.40 -0.88
C ALA A 137 -18.05 4.37 -1.26
N TRP A 138 -18.36 4.24 -2.56
CA TRP A 138 -19.31 3.24 -3.05
C TRP A 138 -18.79 1.82 -2.93
N ALA A 139 -17.53 1.60 -3.26
CA ALA A 139 -16.92 0.28 -3.07
C ALA A 139 -16.91 -0.13 -1.59
N LEU A 140 -16.61 0.79 -0.68
CA LEU A 140 -16.67 0.55 0.76
C LEU A 140 -18.10 0.26 1.22
N GLY A 141 -19.08 1.03 0.75
CA GLY A 141 -20.50 0.83 1.06
C GLY A 141 -21.02 -0.52 0.58
N VAL A 142 -20.71 -0.90 -0.67
CA VAL A 142 -21.08 -2.21 -1.23
C VAL A 142 -20.41 -3.35 -0.47
N GLY A 143 -19.12 -3.21 -0.15
CA GLY A 143 -18.39 -4.21 0.65
C GLY A 143 -19.00 -4.42 2.03
N PHE A 144 -19.34 -3.34 2.73
CA PHE A 144 -19.97 -3.39 4.06
C PHE A 144 -21.38 -3.99 4.00
N ALA A 145 -22.20 -3.58 3.03
CA ALA A 145 -23.54 -4.11 2.83
C ALA A 145 -23.52 -5.62 2.53
N LEU A 146 -22.63 -6.07 1.63
CA LEU A 146 -22.48 -7.48 1.30
C LEU A 146 -21.98 -8.31 2.49
N ASN A 147 -21.05 -7.77 3.29
CA ASN A 147 -20.56 -8.46 4.47
C ASN A 147 -21.68 -8.69 5.51
N ILE A 148 -22.50 -7.67 5.78
CA ILE A 148 -23.65 -7.78 6.72
C ILE A 148 -24.69 -8.76 6.19
N LEU A 149 -25.07 -8.63 4.92
CA LEU A 149 -26.09 -9.46 4.30
C LEU A 149 -25.67 -10.95 4.31
N LEU A 150 -24.44 -11.26 3.89
CA LEU A 150 -23.90 -12.63 3.89
C LEU A 150 -23.62 -13.17 5.31
N SER A 151 -23.30 -12.30 6.27
CA SER A 151 -23.18 -12.68 7.68
C SER A 151 -24.52 -13.14 8.26
N ASN A 152 -25.62 -12.44 7.93
CA ASN A 152 -26.97 -12.81 8.38
C ASN A 152 -27.44 -14.14 7.77
N PHE A 153 -27.20 -14.38 6.48
CA PHE A 153 -27.49 -15.67 5.83
C PHE A 153 -26.70 -16.85 6.41
N THR A 154 -25.56 -16.59 7.04
CA THR A 154 -24.75 -17.64 7.70
C THR A 154 -25.28 -18.00 9.08
N LYS A 155 -25.78 -17.01 9.83
CA LYS A 155 -26.43 -17.26 11.13
C LYS A 155 -27.70 -18.09 10.93
N GLU A 156 -28.52 -17.71 9.95
CA GLU A 156 -29.76 -18.41 9.64
C GLU A 156 -29.54 -19.88 9.25
N ASN A 157 -28.53 -20.18 8.42
CA ASN A 157 -28.15 -21.55 8.05
C ASN A 157 -27.51 -22.36 9.18
N LYS A 158 -27.00 -21.72 10.24
CA LYS A 158 -26.50 -22.42 11.43
C LYS A 158 -27.59 -22.72 12.45
N GLU A 159 -28.70 -22.00 12.42
CA GLU A 159 -29.85 -22.22 13.31
C GLU A 159 -30.87 -23.21 12.73
N THR A 160 -30.75 -23.59 11.45
CA THR A 160 -31.62 -24.55 10.75
C THR A 160 -31.06 -25.96 10.63
N ILE A 161 -29.93 -26.27 11.28
CA ILE A 161 -29.33 -27.62 11.36
C ILE A 161 -29.28 -28.07 12.81
#